data_AF-A0A3D0IB67-F1
#
_entry.id   AF-A0A3D0IB67-F1
#
_cell.length_a   1.000
_cell.length_b   1.000
_cell.length_c   1.000
_cell.angle_alpha   90.00
_cell.angle_beta   90.00
_cell.angle_gamma   90.00
#
_symmetry.space_group_name_H-M   'P 1'
#
loop_
_entity.id
_entity.type
_entity.pdbx_description
1 polymer ?
#
loop_
_entity_poly.entity_id
_entity_poly.type
_entity_poly.pdbx_seq_one_letter_code
_entity_poly.pdbx_strand_id
1 'polypeptide(L)'
;MAPKKTKKTNGHNANLPKGFVLARTRLDGFFERTPGNSVQGILKGSFQVPDKFKRDGTKTVFRIEVTAGETQLADGELAQPGAVIGLDRTGYTSAIDDFENGSAIFVRYDGLEDPEREPSKANPHLFTVGKAE
;
A
#
# COMPACT_ATOMS: atom_id res chain seq x y z
N MET A 1 5.04 43.65 6.01
CA MET A 1 4.77 42.44 6.83
C MET A 1 4.59 41.27 5.89
N ALA A 2 5.56 40.36 5.79
CA ALA A 2 5.45 39.18 4.92
C ALA A 2 4.58 38.11 5.63
N PRO A 3 3.62 37.48 4.95
CA PRO A 3 2.82 36.42 5.56
C PRO A 3 3.70 35.21 5.85
N LYS A 4 3.65 34.77 7.11
CA LYS A 4 4.33 33.59 7.64
C LYS A 4 3.95 32.37 6.79
N LYS A 5 4.91 31.76 6.10
CA LYS A 5 4.75 30.44 5.48
C LYS A 5 4.45 29.44 6.59
N THR A 6 3.21 29.01 6.68
CA THR A 6 2.75 27.97 7.60
C THR A 6 3.52 26.69 7.30
N LYS A 7 4.23 26.21 8.32
CA LYS A 7 5.04 25.01 8.35
C LYS A 7 4.15 23.80 8.03
N LYS A 8 4.21 23.24 6.80
CA LYS A 8 3.63 21.93 6.49
C LYS A 8 4.52 20.84 7.09
N THR A 9 4.38 20.62 8.38
CA THR A 9 4.94 19.44 9.05
C THR A 9 3.79 18.61 9.60
N ASN A 10 3.82 17.32 9.28
CA ASN A 10 3.10 16.21 9.92
C ASN A 10 1.62 16.04 9.57
N GLY A 11 1.35 15.32 8.47
CA GLY A 11 0.03 14.74 8.20
C GLY A 11 0.04 13.23 7.93
N HIS A 12 1.19 12.62 7.62
CA HIS A 12 1.20 11.24 7.14
C HIS A 12 1.18 10.14 8.22
N ASN A 13 1.29 10.51 9.51
CA ASN A 13 1.21 9.55 10.61
C ASN A 13 -0.20 9.41 11.20
N ALA A 14 -1.16 10.27 10.83
CA ALA A 14 -2.49 10.28 11.45
C ALA A 14 -3.33 9.03 11.12
N ASN A 15 -2.96 8.30 10.05
CA ASN A 15 -3.72 7.16 9.54
C ASN A 15 -3.07 5.80 9.87
N LEU A 16 -1.98 5.78 10.64
CA LEU A 16 -1.31 4.54 11.03
C LEU A 16 -1.80 4.05 12.39
N PRO A 17 -2.07 2.74 12.56
CA PRO A 17 -2.35 2.18 13.87
C PRO A 17 -1.14 2.33 14.80
N LYS A 18 -1.40 2.34 16.11
CA LYS A 18 -0.34 2.45 17.13
C LYS A 18 0.66 1.29 16.97
N GLY A 19 1.96 1.62 16.99
CA GLY A 19 3.03 0.65 16.77
C GLY A 19 3.49 0.50 15.32
N PHE A 20 2.94 1.29 14.38
CA PHE A 20 3.39 1.33 12.99
C PHE A 20 4.04 2.68 12.65
N VAL A 21 5.14 2.63 11.92
CA VAL A 21 5.86 3.79 11.37
C VAL A 21 5.72 3.85 9.86
N LEU A 22 5.56 5.07 9.33
CA LEU A 22 5.36 5.31 7.90
C LEU A 22 6.60 4.93 7.10
N ALA A 23 6.42 4.11 6.07
CA ALA A 23 7.51 3.67 5.21
C ALA A 23 7.73 4.53 3.96
N ARG A 24 6.65 5.08 3.35
CA ARG A 24 6.58 6.18 2.32
C ARG A 24 5.18 6.16 1.64
N THR A 25 4.83 7.23 0.92
CA THR A 25 3.42 7.65 0.65
C THR A 25 2.90 7.59 -0.78
N ARG A 26 3.64 7.05 -1.76
CA ARG A 26 3.15 6.98 -3.17
C ARG A 26 3.18 5.56 -3.69
N LEU A 27 2.01 4.99 -3.96
CA LEU A 27 1.85 3.63 -4.49
C LEU A 27 0.62 3.53 -5.42
N ASP A 28 0.58 2.60 -6.38
CA ASP A 28 -0.45 2.52 -7.45
C ASP A 28 -0.76 1.08 -7.92
N GLY A 29 -2.01 0.72 -8.28
CA GLY A 29 -2.48 -0.65 -8.64
C GLY A 29 -3.63 -1.31 -7.79
N PHE A 30 -3.65 -2.64 -7.59
CA PHE A 30 -4.82 -3.44 -7.16
C PHE A 30 -5.00 -3.70 -5.65
N PHE A 31 -5.88 -2.89 -5.07
CA PHE A 31 -6.83 -3.24 -4.01
C PHE A 31 -8.21 -2.79 -4.49
N GLU A 32 -9.30 -3.16 -3.83
CA GLU A 32 -10.55 -2.41 -4.03
C GLU A 32 -10.29 -0.94 -3.64
N ARG A 33 -10.35 -0.06 -4.65
CA ARG A 33 -9.99 1.36 -4.57
C ARG A 33 -11.12 2.16 -3.91
N THR A 34 -11.59 1.69 -2.77
CA THR A 34 -12.55 2.36 -1.90
C THR A 34 -11.78 3.10 -0.81
N PRO A 35 -11.77 4.44 -0.81
CA PRO A 35 -11.00 5.22 0.17
C PRO A 35 -11.31 4.79 1.60
N GLY A 36 -10.28 4.52 2.40
CA GLY A 36 -10.41 4.04 3.78
C GLY A 36 -10.25 2.53 3.94
N ASN A 37 -10.28 1.74 2.86
CA ASN A 37 -9.95 0.33 2.92
C ASN A 37 -8.51 0.14 3.41
N SER A 38 -8.33 -0.78 4.36
CA SER A 38 -7.03 -1.05 4.96
C SER A 38 -6.89 -2.50 5.38
N VAL A 39 -5.67 -3.01 5.29
CA VAL A 39 -5.30 -4.35 5.69
C VAL A 39 -4.09 -4.28 6.61
N GLN A 40 -4.14 -5.05 7.70
CA GLN A 40 -2.99 -5.32 8.54
C GLN A 40 -2.60 -6.78 8.37
N GLY A 41 -1.32 -7.04 8.21
CA GLY A 41 -0.85 -8.40 7.98
C GLY A 41 0.61 -8.62 8.32
N ILE A 42 1.06 -9.85 8.09
CA ILE A 42 2.45 -10.26 8.27
C ILE A 42 3.03 -10.53 6.89
N LEU A 43 4.18 -9.91 6.59
CA LEU A 43 4.91 -10.18 5.37
C LEU A 43 5.53 -11.59 5.44
N LYS A 44 5.04 -12.54 4.65
CA LYS A 44 5.51 -13.95 4.67
C LYS A 44 6.62 -14.23 3.66
N GLY A 45 7.02 -13.23 2.87
CA GLY A 45 8.02 -13.37 1.82
C GLY A 45 7.56 -12.79 0.50
N SER A 46 8.32 -13.09 -0.55
CA SER A 46 8.00 -12.67 -1.91
C SER A 46 8.38 -13.72 -2.93
N PHE A 47 7.78 -13.65 -4.11
CA PHE A 47 8.07 -14.51 -5.26
C PHE A 47 8.07 -13.69 -6.54
N GLN A 48 8.69 -14.19 -7.60
CA GLN A 48 8.72 -13.52 -8.89
C GLN A 48 7.68 -14.11 -9.84
N VAL A 49 6.94 -13.24 -10.52
CA VAL A 49 6.01 -13.63 -11.61
C VAL A 49 6.37 -12.89 -12.89
N PRO A 50 6.03 -13.44 -14.07
CA PRO A 50 6.19 -12.71 -15.33
C PRO A 50 5.41 -11.39 -15.32
N ASP A 51 6.07 -10.31 -15.73
CA ASP A 51 5.45 -9.01 -15.86
C ASP A 51 4.76 -8.90 -17.22
N LYS A 52 3.42 -8.87 -17.24
CA LYS A 52 2.63 -8.75 -18.48
C LYS A 52 2.93 -7.46 -19.26
N PHE A 53 3.51 -6.44 -18.62
CA PHE A 53 3.84 -5.16 -19.25
C PHE A 53 5.30 -5.08 -19.72
N LYS A 54 6.15 -6.07 -19.39
CA LYS A 54 7.53 -6.14 -19.85
C LYS A 54 7.79 -7.50 -20.47
N ARG A 55 8.06 -7.51 -21.79
CA ARG A 55 8.22 -8.71 -22.63
C ARG A 55 9.16 -9.77 -22.05
N ASP A 56 10.21 -9.35 -21.33
CA ASP A 56 11.19 -10.22 -20.66
C ASP A 56 11.39 -9.84 -19.17
N GLY A 57 10.41 -9.15 -18.57
CA GLY A 57 10.48 -8.69 -17.20
C GLY A 57 9.84 -9.67 -16.23
N THR A 58 10.43 -9.83 -15.05
CA THR A 58 9.73 -10.37 -13.88
C THR A 58 9.36 -9.24 -12.93
N LYS A 59 8.25 -9.40 -12.22
CA LYS A 59 7.85 -8.54 -11.10
C LYS A 59 7.84 -9.34 -9.81
N THR A 60 8.29 -8.71 -8.73
CA THR A 60 8.22 -9.29 -7.38
C THR A 60 6.81 -9.11 -6.84
N VAL A 61 6.24 -10.15 -6.25
CA VAL A 61 4.96 -10.15 -5.54
C VAL A 61 5.23 -10.52 -4.09
N PHE A 62 4.88 -9.63 -3.18
CA PHE A 62 5.01 -9.78 -1.73
C PHE A 62 3.75 -10.46 -1.18
N ARG A 63 3.93 -11.47 -0.34
CA ARG A 63 2.85 -12.24 0.27
C ARG A 63 2.55 -11.70 1.65
N ILE A 64 1.31 -11.31 1.87
CA ILE A 64 0.86 -10.76 3.14
C ILE A 64 -0.23 -11.68 3.68
N GLU A 65 0.01 -12.25 4.86
CA GLU A 65 -1.05 -12.92 5.61
C GLU A 65 -1.84 -11.87 6.37
N VAL A 66 -3.13 -11.74 6.07
CA VAL A 66 -4.02 -10.78 6.71
C VAL A 66 -4.25 -11.21 8.15
N THR A 67 -4.05 -10.28 9.08
CA THR A 67 -4.24 -10.48 10.52
C THR A 67 -5.41 -9.67 11.06
N ALA A 68 -5.69 -8.52 10.46
CA ALA A 68 -6.83 -7.68 10.80
C ALA A 68 -7.23 -6.79 9.62
N GLY A 69 -8.49 -6.34 9.63
CA GLY A 69 -9.11 -5.62 8.51
C GLY A 69 -9.80 -6.57 7.53
N GLU A 70 -10.55 -5.98 6.62
CA GLU A 70 -11.19 -6.65 5.50
C GLU A 70 -10.77 -5.90 4.23
N THR A 71 -10.46 -6.65 3.18
CA THR A 71 -10.18 -6.06 1.88
C THR A 71 -10.77 -6.90 0.78
N GLN A 72 -11.45 -6.27 -0.17
CA GLN A 72 -11.93 -6.98 -1.35
C GLN A 72 -10.79 -7.15 -2.38
N LEU A 73 -10.64 -8.37 -2.88
CA LEU A 73 -9.71 -8.79 -3.92
C LEU A 73 -10.26 -8.43 -5.31
N ALA A 74 -9.38 -8.50 -6.32
CA ALA A 74 -9.71 -8.10 -7.69
C ALA A 74 -10.80 -8.96 -8.36
N ASP A 75 -11.05 -10.15 -7.83
CA ASP A 75 -12.10 -11.09 -8.24
C ASP A 75 -13.43 -10.89 -7.47
N GLY A 76 -13.46 -9.91 -6.55
CA GLY A 76 -14.62 -9.61 -5.72
C GLY A 76 -14.65 -10.40 -4.40
N GLU A 77 -13.68 -11.27 -4.13
CA GLU A 77 -13.60 -12.03 -2.88
C GLU A 77 -13.13 -11.15 -1.72
N LEU A 78 -13.71 -11.30 -0.53
CA LEU A 78 -13.27 -10.59 0.67
C LEU A 78 -12.12 -11.36 1.33
N ALA A 79 -10.93 -10.78 1.33
CA ALA A 79 -9.82 -11.26 2.13
C ALA A 79 -10.05 -10.89 3.60
N GLN A 80 -10.33 -11.92 4.39
CA GLN A 80 -10.51 -11.87 5.83
C GLN A 80 -9.21 -12.23 6.58
N PRO A 81 -9.14 -12.01 7.91
CA PRO A 81 -8.04 -12.53 8.71
C PRO A 81 -7.76 -14.02 8.45
N GLY A 82 -6.51 -14.36 8.14
CA GLY A 82 -6.06 -15.68 7.71
C GLY A 82 -5.87 -15.83 6.19
N ALA A 83 -6.43 -14.94 5.37
CA ALA A 83 -6.20 -14.93 3.93
C ALA A 83 -4.77 -14.48 3.60
N VAL A 84 -4.22 -14.97 2.48
CA VAL A 84 -2.93 -14.52 1.96
C VAL A 84 -3.14 -13.73 0.68
N ILE A 85 -2.77 -12.45 0.71
CA ILE A 85 -2.87 -11.54 -0.44
C ILE A 85 -1.49 -11.26 -1.04
N GLY A 86 -1.45 -10.96 -2.33
CA GLY A 86 -0.22 -10.66 -3.07
C GLY A 86 -0.14 -9.20 -3.50
N LEU A 87 0.95 -8.48 -3.17
CA LEU A 87 1.20 -7.11 -3.62
C LEU A 87 2.41 -7.03 -4.54
N ASP A 88 2.26 -6.46 -5.73
CA ASP A 88 3.33 -6.44 -6.72
C ASP A 88 4.24 -5.18 -6.71
N ARG A 89 5.46 -5.35 -7.21
CA ARG A 89 6.51 -4.32 -7.29
C ARG A 89 6.28 -3.24 -8.32
N THR A 90 5.54 -3.56 -9.37
CA THR A 90 5.15 -2.60 -10.40
C THR A 90 4.20 -1.55 -9.85
N GLY A 91 3.49 -1.86 -8.77
CA GLY A 91 2.56 -0.95 -8.14
C GLY A 91 2.93 -0.42 -6.75
N TYR A 92 3.57 -1.19 -5.89
CA TYR A 92 3.28 -1.01 -4.46
C TYR A 92 4.38 -1.18 -3.44
N THR A 93 5.54 -1.67 -3.81
CA THR A 93 6.34 -2.39 -2.81
C THR A 93 7.80 -2.02 -2.76
N SER A 94 8.21 -0.91 -3.38
CA SER A 94 9.55 -0.37 -3.10
C SER A 94 9.75 -0.08 -1.62
N ALA A 95 8.71 0.32 -0.89
CA ALA A 95 8.76 0.50 0.56
C ALA A 95 8.77 -0.84 1.33
N ILE A 96 8.14 -1.90 0.81
CA ILE A 96 8.06 -3.24 1.44
C ILE A 96 9.33 -4.05 1.16
N ASP A 97 10.09 -3.73 0.10
CA ASP A 97 11.36 -4.36 -0.28
C ASP A 97 12.38 -4.32 0.89
N ASP A 98 12.35 -3.25 1.69
CA ASP A 98 13.22 -3.05 2.85
C ASP A 98 12.71 -3.74 4.14
N PHE A 99 11.56 -4.40 4.09
CA PHE A 99 10.98 -5.05 5.27
C PHE A 99 11.45 -6.49 5.40
N GLU A 100 11.71 -6.91 6.63
CA GLU A 100 12.10 -8.29 6.92
C GLU A 100 10.88 -9.21 6.83
N ASN A 101 11.08 -10.43 6.33
CA ASN A 101 10.06 -11.47 6.39
C ASN A 101 9.69 -11.72 7.86
N GLY A 102 8.39 -11.79 8.14
CA GLY A 102 7.84 -11.84 9.49
C GLY A 102 7.45 -10.48 10.05
N SER A 103 7.81 -9.36 9.39
CA SER A 103 7.40 -8.02 9.83
C SER A 103 5.89 -7.86 9.74
N ALA A 104 5.30 -7.31 10.80
CA ALA A 104 3.94 -6.81 10.73
C ALA A 104 3.91 -5.53 9.90
N ILE A 105 2.94 -5.45 9.00
CA ILE A 105 2.75 -4.35 8.07
C ILE A 105 1.29 -3.92 8.04
N PHE A 106 1.10 -2.64 7.74
CA PHE A 106 -0.20 -2.05 7.54
C PHE A 106 -0.22 -1.36 6.18
N VAL A 107 -1.29 -1.57 5.42
CA VAL A 107 -1.50 -0.93 4.11
C VAL A 107 -2.90 -0.36 4.08
N ARG A 108 -3.03 0.91 3.71
CA ARG A 108 -4.31 1.59 3.56
C ARG A 108 -4.36 2.32 2.23
N TYR A 109 -5.52 2.27 1.57
CA TYR A 109 -5.81 3.08 0.41
C TYR A 109 -6.45 4.41 0.84
N ASP A 110 -5.80 5.52 0.48
CA ASP A 110 -6.26 6.87 0.84
C ASP A 110 -7.05 7.55 -0.29
N GLY A 111 -7.07 6.99 -1.50
CA GLY A 111 -7.80 7.55 -2.64
C GLY A 111 -6.88 8.00 -3.78
N LEU A 112 -7.39 8.89 -4.62
CA LEU A 112 -6.61 9.64 -5.62
C LEU A 112 -6.20 11.00 -5.03
N GLU A 113 -5.15 11.62 -5.58
CA GLU A 113 -4.80 13.01 -5.22
C GLU A 113 -5.94 13.98 -5.61
N ASP A 114 -6.54 13.76 -6.78
CA ASP A 114 -7.78 14.40 -7.25
C ASP A 114 -8.84 13.32 -7.55
N PRO A 115 -9.87 13.15 -6.69
CA PRO A 115 -10.90 12.11 -6.83
C PRO A 115 -11.77 12.24 -8.09
N GLU A 116 -11.89 13.45 -8.65
CA GLU A 116 -12.73 13.70 -9.83
C GLU A 116 -12.00 13.38 -11.15
N ARG A 117 -10.69 13.15 -11.10
CA ARG A 117 -9.86 12.86 -12.27
C ARG A 117 -9.56 11.38 -12.40
N GLU A 118 -9.38 10.94 -13.64
CA GLU A 118 -8.92 9.58 -13.90
C GLU A 118 -7.49 9.34 -13.37
N PRO A 119 -7.19 8.10 -12.94
CA PRO A 119 -5.87 7.75 -12.46
C PRO A 119 -4.82 7.87 -13.57
N SER A 120 -3.72 8.55 -13.25
CA SER A 120 -2.61 8.76 -14.18
C SER A 120 -1.31 9.04 -13.42
N LYS A 121 -0.18 9.15 -14.12
CA LYS A 121 1.09 9.56 -13.48
C LYS A 121 0.99 10.92 -12.77
N ALA A 122 0.11 11.82 -13.24
CA ALA A 122 -0.12 13.13 -12.67
C ALA A 122 -1.24 13.15 -11.62
N ASN A 123 -2.06 12.09 -11.56
CA ASN A 123 -3.08 11.87 -10.54
C ASN A 123 -2.98 10.42 -10.04
N PRO A 124 -1.95 10.10 -9.24
CA PRO A 124 -1.71 8.73 -8.82
C PRO A 124 -2.69 8.33 -7.72
N HIS A 125 -2.87 7.03 -7.58
CA HIS A 125 -3.41 6.48 -6.35
C HIS A 125 -2.47 6.77 -5.17
N LEU A 126 -3.06 6.91 -3.98
CA LEU A 126 -2.37 7.22 -2.74
C LEU A 126 -2.60 6.11 -1.74
N PHE A 127 -1.51 5.67 -1.13
CA PHE A 127 -1.54 4.63 -0.12
C PHE A 127 -0.60 4.98 1.02
N THR A 128 -1.04 4.59 2.21
CA THR A 128 -0.24 4.65 3.43
C THR A 128 0.27 3.24 3.74
N VAL A 129 1.60 3.09 3.83
CA VAL A 129 2.23 1.84 4.29
C VAL A 129 2.96 2.08 5.60
N GLY A 130 2.63 1.25 6.58
CA GLY A 130 3.28 1.19 7.89
C GLY A 130 4.08 -0.09 8.06
N LYS A 131 5.27 0.01 8.66
CA LYS A 131 6.02 -1.12 9.23
C LYS A 131 5.87 -1.11 10.75
N ALA A 132 5.75 -2.26 11.39
CA ALA A 132 5.82 -2.33 12.85
C ALA A 132 7.18 -1.83 13.38
N GLU A 133 7.14 -1.02 14.43
CA GLU A 133 8.29 -0.54 15.20
C GLU A 133 8.75 -1.57 16.25
#